data_AF-A0A1B8UN11-F1
#
_entry.id   AF-A0A1B8UN11-F1
#
_cell.length_a   1.000
_cell.length_b   1.000
_cell.length_c   1.000
_cell.angle_alpha   90.00
_cell.angle_beta   90.00
_cell.angle_gamma   90.00
#
_symmetry.space_group_name_H-M   'P 1'
#
loop_
_entity.id
_entity.type
_entity.pdbx_description
1 polymer ?
#
loop_
_entity_poly.entity_id
_entity_poly.type
_entity_poly.pdbx_seq_one_letter_code
_entity_poly.pdbx_strand_id
1 'polypeptide(L)'
;MFPIHDCVQEGRTVTIDKFVASMAGLRFLSGSLEIAVALIMLKVNDTEKALAVNSLLALVGPLVLITTTTIGLIGIADKLNWTKIAWIVAGVTCLLIGILKK
;
A
#
# COMPACT_ATOMS: atom_id res chain seq x y z
N MET A 1 -24.02 21.61 32.95
CA MET A 1 -23.37 22.75 32.26
C MET A 1 -22.56 22.18 31.11
N PHE A 2 -23.20 22.04 29.95
CA PHE A 2 -22.59 21.61 28.70
C PHE A 2 -21.67 22.74 28.21
N PRO A 3 -20.40 22.50 27.86
CA PRO A 3 -19.64 23.50 27.13
C PRO A 3 -20.14 23.53 25.69
N ILE A 4 -20.77 24.64 25.35
CA ILE A 4 -21.07 25.11 23.99
C ILE A 4 -19.75 25.29 23.25
N HIS A 5 -19.27 24.26 22.55
CA HIS A 5 -18.16 24.41 21.59
C HIS A 5 -18.37 23.62 20.28
N ASP A 6 -19.63 23.30 19.97
CA ASP A 6 -20.06 22.64 18.72
C ASP A 6 -20.68 23.63 17.71
N CYS A 7 -20.05 24.80 17.52
CA CYS A 7 -20.46 25.78 16.50
C CYS A 7 -19.26 26.39 15.77
N VAL A 8 -18.49 25.57 15.05
CA VAL A 8 -17.77 25.98 13.82
C VAL A 8 -17.76 24.78 12.85
N GLN A 9 -18.78 24.68 12.00
CA GLN A 9 -18.71 23.92 10.75
C GLN A 9 -18.08 24.81 9.66
N GLU A 10 -17.40 24.19 8.71
CA GLU A 10 -17.02 24.74 7.39
C GLU A 10 -15.78 25.65 7.32
N GLY A 11 -14.71 25.12 6.70
CA GLY A 11 -13.45 25.83 6.45
C GLY A 11 -12.18 25.01 6.63
N ARG A 12 -12.26 23.71 6.92
CA ARG A 12 -11.07 22.85 7.01
C ARG A 12 -10.62 22.57 5.57
N THR A 13 -9.60 23.29 5.09
CA THR A 13 -8.73 22.70 4.07
C THR A 13 -8.40 21.31 4.58
N VAL A 14 -8.90 20.27 3.90
CA VAL A 14 -8.55 18.91 4.24
C VAL A 14 -7.09 18.80 3.85
N THR A 15 -6.19 19.18 4.75
CA THR A 15 -4.76 19.11 4.53
C THR A 15 -4.41 17.64 4.58
N ILE A 16 -4.49 16.99 3.41
CA ILE A 16 -4.13 15.59 3.28
C ILE A 16 -2.64 15.50 3.63
N ASP A 17 -2.34 14.68 4.63
CA ASP A 17 -0.96 14.41 4.98
C ASP A 17 -0.21 13.85 3.76
N LYS A 18 0.99 14.37 3.51
CA LYS A 18 1.75 14.03 2.30
C LYS A 18 2.11 12.54 2.26
N PHE A 19 2.34 11.91 3.41
CA PHE A 19 2.59 10.48 3.50
C PHE A 19 1.31 9.69 3.22
N VAL A 20 0.17 10.12 3.76
CA VAL A 20 -1.14 9.48 3.48
C VAL A 20 -1.52 9.60 2.00
N ALA A 21 -1.36 10.79 1.39
CA ALA A 21 -1.56 10.99 -0.04
C ALA A 21 -0.67 10.05 -0.88
N SER A 22 0.60 9.93 -0.50
CA SER A 22 1.56 9.05 -1.17
C SER A 22 1.21 7.56 -1.00
N MET A 23 0.80 7.14 0.20
CA MET A 23 0.39 5.77 0.49
C MET A 23 -0.88 5.38 -0.27
N ALA A 24 -1.86 6.29 -0.35
CA ALA A 24 -3.08 6.08 -1.12
C ALA A 24 -2.77 6.06 -2.62
N GLY A 25 -1.99 7.03 -3.11
CA GLY A 25 -1.61 7.13 -4.52
C GLY A 25 -0.88 5.88 -5.03
N LEU A 26 0.07 5.34 -4.26
CA LEU A 26 0.76 4.10 -4.61
C LEU A 26 -0.19 2.89 -4.69
N ARG A 27 -1.18 2.81 -3.79
CA ARG A 27 -2.19 1.74 -3.85
C ARG A 27 -3.12 1.89 -5.06
N PHE A 28 -3.53 3.10 -5.39
CA PHE A 28 -4.32 3.36 -6.59
C PHE A 28 -3.54 3.02 -7.87
N LEU A 29 -2.27 3.41 -7.94
CA LEU A 29 -1.40 3.06 -9.07
C LEU A 29 -1.17 1.55 -9.21
N SER A 30 -0.87 0.86 -8.11
CA SER A 30 -0.73 -0.60 -8.13
C SER A 30 -2.03 -1.32 -8.48
N GLY A 31 -3.14 -0.94 -7.84
CA GLY A 31 -4.43 -1.57 -8.08
C GLY A 31 -4.93 -1.34 -9.51
N SER A 32 -4.65 -0.17 -10.09
CA SER A 32 -4.98 0.09 -11.50
C SER A 32 -4.15 -0.74 -12.47
N LEU A 33 -2.89 -1.05 -12.16
CA LEU A 33 -2.08 -2.02 -12.91
C LEU A 33 -2.71 -3.42 -12.85
N GLU A 34 -3.18 -3.88 -11.69
CA GLU A 34 -3.87 -5.18 -11.57
C GLU A 34 -5.15 -5.21 -12.41
N ILE A 35 -5.94 -4.14 -12.38
CA ILE A 35 -7.15 -4.01 -13.20
C ILE A 35 -6.80 -4.02 -14.69
N ALA A 36 -5.77 -3.29 -15.13
CA ALA A 36 -5.34 -3.26 -16.52
C ALA A 36 -4.88 -4.64 -17.01
N VAL A 37 -4.12 -5.36 -16.19
CA VAL A 37 -3.69 -6.73 -16.48
C VAL A 37 -4.88 -7.69 -16.53
N ALA A 38 -5.83 -7.59 -15.59
CA ALA A 38 -7.04 -8.40 -15.59
C ALA A 38 -7.87 -8.18 -16.87
N LEU A 39 -7.98 -6.94 -17.35
CA LEU A 39 -8.64 -6.64 -18.62
C LEU A 39 -7.90 -7.28 -19.81
N ILE A 40 -6.57 -7.27 -19.82
CA ILE A 40 -5.77 -7.95 -20.85
C ILE A 40 -5.98 -9.47 -20.79
N MET A 41 -6.00 -10.07 -19.60
CA MET A 41 -6.29 -11.50 -19.42
C MET A 41 -7.66 -11.88 -20.01
N LEU A 42 -8.69 -11.06 -19.75
CA LEU A 42 -10.03 -11.26 -20.31
C LEU A 42 -10.05 -11.12 -21.83
N LYS A 43 -9.22 -10.26 -22.42
CA LYS A 43 -9.15 -10.08 -23.88
C LYS A 43 -8.38 -11.18 -24.59
N VAL A 44 -7.31 -11.69 -23.98
CA VAL A 44 -6.44 -12.71 -24.60
C VAL A 44 -7.08 -14.10 -24.52
N ASN A 45 -7.96 -14.35 -23.54
CA ASN A 45 -8.75 -15.59 -23.37
C ASN A 45 -7.93 -16.89 -23.49
N ASP A 46 -6.66 -16.81 -23.10
CA ASP A 46 -5.66 -17.87 -23.16
C ASP A 46 -5.06 -18.00 -21.76
N THR A 47 -5.26 -19.15 -21.14
CA THR A 47 -4.86 -19.40 -19.76
C THR A 47 -3.35 -19.37 -19.58
N GLU A 48 -2.56 -19.81 -20.56
CA GLU A 48 -1.09 -19.85 -20.42
C GLU A 48 -0.51 -18.43 -20.44
N LYS A 49 -0.98 -17.59 -21.36
CA LYS A 49 -0.59 -16.18 -21.44
C LYS A 49 -1.08 -15.40 -20.22
N ALA A 50 -2.31 -15.66 -19.76
CA ALA A 50 -2.82 -15.05 -18.54
C ALA A 50 -1.96 -15.43 -17.32
N LEU A 51 -1.60 -16.71 -17.18
CA LEU A 51 -0.77 -17.16 -16.06
C LEU A 51 0.63 -16.51 -16.07
N ALA A 52 1.22 -16.32 -17.25
CA ALA A 52 2.52 -15.66 -17.40
C ALA A 52 2.48 -14.21 -16.90
N VAL A 53 1.46 -13.43 -17.31
CA VAL A 53 1.31 -12.05 -16.87
C VAL A 53 0.94 -11.97 -15.38
N ASN A 54 0.09 -12.88 -14.87
CA ASN A 54 -0.25 -12.96 -13.44
C ASN A 54 0.99 -13.23 -12.58
N SER A 55 1.89 -14.08 -13.06
CA SER A 55 3.11 -14.44 -12.35
C SER A 55 4.08 -13.25 -12.22
N LEU A 56 4.14 -12.39 -13.25
CA LEU A 56 4.88 -11.12 -13.19
C LEU A 56 4.22 -10.14 -12.22
N LEU A 57 2.89 -10.06 -12.25
CA LEU A 57 2.10 -9.17 -11.39
C LEU A 57 2.17 -9.59 -9.91
N ALA A 58 2.38 -10.88 -9.62
CA ALA A 58 2.55 -11.40 -8.26
C ALA A 58 3.72 -10.75 -7.49
N LEU A 59 4.73 -10.20 -8.19
CA LEU A 59 5.84 -9.48 -7.57
C LEU A 59 5.51 -8.00 -7.29
N VAL A 60 4.53 -7.42 -8.00
CA VAL A 60 4.16 -6.01 -7.87
C VAL A 60 3.53 -5.73 -6.51
N GLY A 61 2.61 -6.59 -6.05
CA GLY A 61 1.96 -6.46 -4.73
C GLY A 61 2.95 -6.37 -3.56
N PRO A 62 3.91 -7.32 -3.44
CA PRO A 62 4.99 -7.28 -2.44
C PRO A 62 5.84 -6.01 -2.50
N LEU A 63 6.22 -5.58 -3.72
CA LEU A 63 7.04 -4.40 -3.92
C LEU A 63 6.31 -3.12 -3.47
N VAL A 64 5.03 -3.01 -3.81
CA VAL A 64 4.16 -1.90 -3.39
C VAL A 64 3.92 -1.93 -1.88
N LEU A 65 3.73 -3.11 -1.29
CA LEU A 65 3.59 -3.29 0.17
C LEU A 65 4.84 -2.80 0.92
N ILE A 66 6.03 -3.17 0.48
CA ILE A 66 7.29 -2.72 1.10
C ILE A 66 7.40 -1.20 0.99
N THR A 67 7.15 -0.65 -0.19
CA THR A 67 7.29 0.79 -0.46
C THR A 67 6.29 1.60 0.36
N THR A 68 5.01 1.22 0.38
CA THR A 68 3.98 1.92 1.16
C THR A 68 4.20 1.79 2.66
N THR A 69 4.66 0.63 3.13
CA THR A 69 5.00 0.41 4.55
C THR A 69 6.18 1.29 4.95
N THR A 70 7.20 1.41 4.09
CA THR A 70 8.35 2.29 4.33
C THR A 70 7.93 3.74 4.43
N ILE A 71 7.09 4.22 3.50
CA ILE A 71 6.55 5.60 3.54
C ILE A 71 5.73 5.83 4.82
N GLY A 72 4.88 4.86 5.19
CA GLY A 72 4.10 4.92 6.42
C GLY A 72 4.98 4.96 7.67
N LEU A 73 6.06 4.17 7.70
CA LEU A 73 7.03 4.16 8.79
C LEU A 73 7.77 5.49 8.91
N ILE A 74 8.22 6.06 7.79
CA ILE A 74 8.88 7.38 7.77
C ILE A 74 7.92 8.44 8.33
N GLY A 75 6.64 8.39 7.97
CA GLY A 75 5.63 9.33 8.48
C GLY A 75 5.34 9.22 9.98
N ILE A 76 5.64 8.08 10.61
CA ILE A 76 5.46 7.86 12.06
C ILE A 76 6.77 7.62 12.82
N ALA A 77 7.93 7.85 12.18
CA ALA A 77 9.23 7.39 12.67
C ALA A 77 9.54 7.94 14.08
N ASP A 78 9.23 9.22 14.33
CA ASP A 78 9.43 9.86 15.64
C ASP A 78 8.55 9.31 16.77
N LYS A 79 7.47 8.58 16.44
CA LYS A 79 6.55 7.98 17.43
C LYS A 79 6.76 6.48 17.62
N LEU A 80 7.70 5.89 16.89
CA LEU A 80 7.86 4.45 16.82
C LEU A 80 8.99 3.97 17.73
N ASN A 81 8.67 3.08 18.66
CA ASN A 81 9.67 2.46 19.53
C ASN A 81 10.52 1.44 18.73
N TRP A 82 11.82 1.31 19.05
CA TRP A 82 12.74 0.41 18.33
C TRP A 82 12.24 -1.03 18.22
N THR A 83 11.56 -1.52 19.25
CA THR A 83 10.93 -2.85 19.25
C THR A 83 9.87 -3.01 18.16
N LYS A 84 9.06 -1.98 17.90
CA LYS A 84 8.02 -2.03 16.85
C LYS A 84 8.64 -2.05 15.47
N ILE A 85 9.71 -1.29 15.25
CA ILE A 85 10.47 -1.30 13.99
C ILE A 85 11.04 -2.70 13.75
N ALA A 86 11.68 -3.32 14.73
CA ALA A 86 12.21 -4.68 14.61
C ALA A 86 11.12 -5.69 14.20
N TRP A 87 9.91 -5.55 14.74
CA TRP A 87 8.79 -6.45 14.43
C TRP A 87 8.19 -6.24 13.05
N ILE A 88 8.13 -4.99 12.59
CA ILE A 88 7.68 -4.67 11.23
C ILE A 88 8.70 -5.19 10.22
N VAL A 89 10.00 -4.96 10.46
CA VAL A 89 11.07 -5.47 9.60
C VAL A 89 11.05 -7.00 9.56
N ALA A 90 10.90 -7.69 10.70
CA ALA A 90 10.79 -9.14 10.72
C ALA A 90 9.60 -9.66 9.89
N GLY A 91 8.43 -9.01 9.97
CA GLY A 91 7.26 -9.36 9.16
C GLY A 91 7.50 -9.15 7.66
N VAL A 92 8.09 -8.01 7.27
CA VAL A 92 8.44 -7.71 5.87
C VAL A 92 9.49 -8.69 5.35
N THR A 93 10.51 -9.03 6.14
CA THR A 93 11.51 -10.05 5.79
C THR A 93 10.89 -11.43 5.63
N CYS A 94 9.95 -11.82 6.49
CA CYS A 94 9.21 -13.08 6.36
C CYS A 94 8.41 -13.13 5.04
N LEU A 95 7.73 -12.03 4.70
CA LEU A 95 7.02 -11.90 3.42
C LEU A 95 7.96 -12.02 2.23
N LEU A 96 9.10 -11.31 2.25
CA LEU A 96 10.13 -11.39 1.22
C LEU A 96 10.68 -12.81 1.08
N ILE A 97 11.02 -13.48 2.18
CA ILE A 97 11.49 -14.87 2.17
C ILE A 97 10.43 -15.80 1.57
N GLY A 98 9.16 -15.64 1.94
CA GLY A 98 8.07 -16.44 1.40
C GLY A 98 7.91 -16.33 -0.12
N ILE A 99 8.31 -15.20 -0.70
CA ILE A 99 8.19 -14.92 -2.14
C ILE A 99 9.46 -15.29 -2.90
N LEU A 100 10.63 -15.01 -2.32
CA LEU A 100 11.94 -15.25 -2.93
C LEU A 100 12.36 -16.72 -2.83
N LYS A 101 11.87 -17.44 -1.83
CA LYS A 101 12.15 -18.87 -1.64
C LYS A 101 11.13 -19.70 -2.42
N LYS A 102 11.29 -19.71 -3.74
CA LYS A 102 10.60 -20.61 -4.67
C LYS A 102 11.44 -21.84 -4.96
#